data_AF-A0A378SMA1-F1
#
_entry.id   AF-A0A378SMA1-F1
#
_cell.length_a   1.000
_cell.length_b   1.000
_cell.length_c   1.000
_cell.angle_alpha   90.00
_cell.angle_beta   90.00
_cell.angle_gamma   90.00
#
_symmetry.space_group_name_H-M   'P 1'
#
loop_
_entity.id
_entity.type
_entity.pdbx_description
1 polymer ?
#
loop_
_entity_poly.entity_id
_entity_poly.type
_entity_poly.pdbx_seq_one_letter_code
_entity_poly.pdbx_strand_id
1 'polypeptide(L)'
;MPGMAEFALAGAPIAGGALLGLAAGNLRPPDVRDAIAKDLDLLERLPAEQVERRAELQRIIDMRIDGLVAAADKSRELRELAMSYEGNWRDIVLFVCAIMFTLVWWHVDHSRSNWLVMFVVMIVLTVIVGIYAARGVLRGLASFLANRRRGRQ
;
A
#
# COMPACT_ATOMS: atom_id res chain seq x y z
N MET A 1 17.04 7.38 -34.34
CA MET A 1 16.35 8.58 -33.78
C MET A 1 15.94 8.22 -32.37
N PRO A 2 16.33 8.98 -31.34
CA PRO A 2 16.01 8.62 -29.96
C PRO A 2 14.49 8.73 -29.77
N GLY A 3 13.87 7.58 -29.52
CA GLY A 3 12.43 7.46 -29.41
C GLY A 3 11.94 7.85 -28.01
N MET A 4 10.67 8.20 -27.90
CA MET A 4 9.96 8.55 -26.65
C MET A 4 10.18 7.55 -25.48
N ALA A 5 10.68 6.34 -25.76
CA ALA A 5 11.13 5.36 -24.77
C ALA A 5 12.29 5.84 -23.88
N GLU A 6 13.19 6.68 -24.38
CA GLU A 6 14.35 7.18 -23.63
C GLU A 6 13.95 8.26 -22.60
N PHE A 7 12.93 9.08 -22.93
CA PHE A 7 12.30 10.02 -22.01
C PHE A 7 11.46 9.32 -20.92
N ALA A 8 10.81 8.20 -21.26
CA ALA A 8 10.09 7.38 -20.27
C ALA A 8 11.07 6.67 -19.29
N LEU A 9 12.19 6.17 -19.80
CA LEU A 9 13.26 5.55 -18.99
C LEU A 9 13.96 6.56 -18.07
N ALA A 10 14.14 7.82 -18.51
CA ALA A 10 14.75 8.88 -17.70
C ALA A 10 13.77 9.51 -16.67
N GLY A 11 12.46 9.52 -16.95
CA GLY A 11 11.44 10.08 -16.06
C GLY A 11 10.97 9.13 -14.96
N ALA A 12 11.01 7.81 -15.20
CA ALA A 12 10.52 6.81 -14.26
C ALA A 12 11.19 6.83 -12.87
N PRO A 13 12.52 7.05 -12.72
CA PRO A 13 13.16 7.15 -11.41
C PRO A 13 12.77 8.41 -10.63
N ILE A 14 12.54 9.54 -11.32
CA ILE A 14 12.18 10.82 -10.68
C ILE A 14 10.71 10.80 -10.25
N ALA A 15 9.83 10.32 -11.13
CA ALA A 15 8.41 10.11 -10.79
C ALA A 15 8.27 9.04 -9.70
N GLY A 16 9.02 7.95 -9.79
CA GLY A 16 9.07 6.90 -8.77
C GLY A 16 9.59 7.41 -7.43
N GLY A 17 10.67 8.21 -7.41
CA GLY A 17 11.24 8.81 -6.21
C GLY A 17 10.34 9.87 -5.57
N ALA A 18 9.64 10.68 -6.37
CA ALA A 18 8.66 11.64 -5.88
C ALA A 18 7.44 10.94 -5.26
N LEU A 19 6.91 9.90 -5.92
CA LEU A 19 5.85 9.06 -5.35
C LEU A 19 6.32 8.32 -4.09
N LEU A 20 7.57 7.84 -4.05
CA LEU A 20 8.15 7.23 -2.85
C LEU A 20 8.29 8.25 -1.71
N GLY A 21 8.68 9.50 -2.01
CA GLY A 21 8.79 10.58 -1.02
C GLY A 21 7.43 11.02 -0.45
N LEU A 22 6.39 11.01 -1.29
CA LEU A 22 5.01 11.25 -0.87
C LEU A 22 4.46 10.06 -0.05
N ALA A 23 4.72 8.82 -0.50
CA ALA A 23 4.30 7.60 0.21
C ALA A 23 5.08 7.38 1.51
N ALA A 24 6.33 7.83 1.60
CA ALA A 24 7.16 7.80 2.81
C ALA A 24 6.75 8.84 3.87
N GLY A 25 5.71 9.64 3.62
CA GLY A 25 5.09 10.50 4.63
C GLY A 25 5.80 11.83 4.88
N ASN A 26 6.59 12.32 3.92
CA ASN A 26 7.34 13.58 4.10
C ASN A 26 6.45 14.85 4.08
N LEU A 27 5.14 14.69 3.85
CA LEU A 27 4.13 15.69 4.20
C LEU A 27 3.90 15.61 5.70
N ARG A 28 4.65 16.38 6.49
CA ARG A 28 4.38 16.54 7.92
C ARG A 28 2.99 17.17 8.06
N PRO A 29 1.96 16.43 8.52
CA PRO A 29 0.64 17.02 8.69
C PRO A 29 0.73 18.11 9.77
N PRO A 30 -0.11 19.15 9.69
CA PRO A 30 -0.14 20.19 10.72
C PRO A 30 -0.34 19.57 12.10
N ASP A 31 0.40 20.06 13.09
CA ASP A 31 0.37 19.51 14.45
C ASP A 31 -0.92 19.91 15.17
N VAL A 32 -1.95 19.10 14.96
CA VAL A 32 -3.31 19.32 15.50
C VAL A 32 -3.30 19.27 17.03
N ARG A 33 -2.39 18.50 17.65
CA ARG A 33 -2.30 18.36 19.10
C ARG A 33 -1.78 19.63 19.75
N ASP A 34 -0.74 20.23 19.16
CA ASP A 34 -0.23 21.53 19.57
C ASP A 34 -1.28 22.64 19.41
N ALA A 35 -2.11 22.57 18.37
CA ALA A 35 -3.21 23.52 18.19
C ALA A 35 -4.28 23.38 19.29
N ILE A 36 -4.68 22.15 19.65
CA ILE A 36 -5.62 21.89 20.77
C ILE A 36 -5.06 22.42 22.09
N ALA A 37 -3.78 22.16 22.37
CA ALA A 37 -3.14 22.62 23.61
C ALA A 37 -3.17 24.16 23.73
N LYS A 38 -2.94 24.87 22.62
CA LYS A 38 -3.04 26.34 22.57
C LYS A 38 -4.48 26.81 22.75
N ASP A 39 -5.44 26.14 22.14
CA ASP A 39 -6.87 26.49 22.27
C ASP A 39 -7.35 26.29 23.72
N LEU A 40 -6.86 25.26 24.43
CA LEU A 40 -7.14 25.03 25.86
C LEU A 40 -6.52 26.12 26.77
N ASP A 41 -5.26 26.50 26.56
CA ASP A 41 -4.64 27.63 27.30
C ASP A 41 -5.40 28.95 27.06
N LEU A 42 -5.87 29.16 25.83
CA LEU A 42 -6.69 30.34 25.51
C LEU A 42 -8.04 30.32 26.23
N LEU A 43 -8.67 29.14 26.35
CA LEU A 43 -9.91 28.95 27.08
C LEU A 43 -9.74 29.21 28.58
N GLU A 44 -8.62 28.80 29.18
CA GLU A 44 -8.31 29.09 30.59
C GLU A 44 -8.15 30.58 30.85
N ARG A 45 -7.53 31.32 29.91
CA ARG A 45 -7.28 32.76 30.01
C ARG A 45 -8.50 33.64 29.74
N LEU A 46 -9.55 33.11 29.12
CA LEU A 46 -10.77 33.86 28.83
C LEU A 46 -11.50 34.24 30.15
N PRO A 47 -11.98 35.48 30.32
CA PRO A 47 -12.76 35.86 31.51
C PRO A 47 -13.99 34.98 31.68
N ALA A 48 -14.29 34.54 32.92
CA ALA A 48 -15.42 33.66 33.23
C ALA A 48 -16.79 34.26 32.85
N GLU A 49 -16.88 35.59 32.85
CA GLU A 49 -18.05 36.37 32.44
C GLU A 49 -18.45 36.11 30.97
N GLN A 50 -17.49 35.73 30.12
CA GLN A 50 -17.69 35.56 28.67
C GLN A 50 -18.20 34.15 28.32
N VAL A 51 -19.30 33.75 28.95
CA VAL A 51 -19.87 32.39 28.87
C VAL A 51 -20.07 31.92 27.43
N GLU A 52 -20.64 32.76 26.57
CA GLU A 52 -20.95 32.41 25.17
C GLU A 52 -19.69 32.19 24.33
N ARG A 53 -18.67 33.05 24.52
CA ARG A 53 -17.37 32.93 23.83
C ARG A 53 -16.59 31.70 24.28
N ARG A 54 -16.63 31.38 25.58
CA ARG A 54 -16.02 30.17 26.14
C ARG A 54 -16.72 28.90 25.63
N ALA A 55 -18.06 28.91 25.56
CA ALA A 55 -18.83 27.79 25.02
C ALA A 55 -18.51 27.54 23.54
N GLU A 56 -18.39 28.60 22.74
CA GLU A 56 -18.05 28.47 21.32
C GLU A 56 -16.61 27.95 21.11
N LEU A 57 -15.65 28.43 21.90
CA LEU A 57 -14.28 27.93 21.84
C LEU A 57 -14.19 26.47 22.28
N GLN A 58 -14.93 26.09 23.33
CA GLN A 58 -15.04 24.70 23.77
C GLN A 58 -15.58 23.81 22.64
N ARG A 59 -16.62 24.24 21.92
CA ARG A 59 -17.17 23.52 20.78
C ARG A 59 -16.14 23.27 19.67
N ILE A 60 -15.28 24.26 19.38
CA ILE A 60 -14.22 24.12 18.38
C ILE A 60 -13.16 23.11 18.84
N ILE A 61 -12.76 23.16 20.10
CA ILE A 61 -11.82 22.21 20.71
C ILE A 61 -12.37 20.79 20.60
N ASP A 62 -13.64 20.58 20.97
CA ASP A 62 -14.31 19.28 20.95
C ASP A 62 -14.36 18.71 19.52
N MET A 63 -14.78 19.50 18.53
CA MET A 63 -14.77 19.07 17.12
C MET A 63 -13.37 18.65 16.63
N ARG A 64 -12.33 19.33 17.09
CA ARG A 64 -10.95 19.01 16.70
C ARG A 64 -10.46 17.73 17.38
N ILE A 65 -10.86 17.49 18.63
CA ILE A 65 -10.61 16.24 19.36
C ILE A 65 -11.33 15.08 18.67
N ASP A 66 -12.61 15.24 18.31
CA ASP A 66 -13.38 14.23 17.61
C ASP A 66 -12.73 13.84 16.27
N GLY A 67 -12.23 14.83 15.53
CA GLY A 67 -11.45 14.60 14.31
C GLY A 67 -10.18 13.77 14.55
N LEU A 68 -9.46 14.02 15.64
CA LEU A 68 -8.28 13.21 16.01
C LEU A 68 -8.65 11.78 16.39
N VAL A 69 -9.74 11.60 17.13
CA VAL A 69 -10.23 10.28 17.52
C VAL A 69 -10.64 9.49 16.27
N ALA A 70 -11.43 10.10 15.38
CA ALA A 70 -11.85 9.47 14.13
C ALA A 70 -10.65 9.09 13.23
N ALA A 71 -9.63 9.95 13.14
CA ALA A 71 -8.42 9.65 12.40
C ALA A 71 -7.61 8.51 13.04
N ALA A 72 -7.52 8.48 14.37
CA ALA A 72 -6.85 7.40 15.10
C ALA A 72 -7.58 6.07 14.92
N ASP A 73 -8.90 6.06 15.02
CA ASP A 73 -9.72 4.88 14.78
C ASP A 73 -9.59 4.39 13.34
N LYS A 74 -9.61 5.30 12.36
CA LYS A 74 -9.36 4.94 10.97
C LYS A 74 -7.97 4.35 10.76
N SER A 75 -6.95 4.90 11.41
CA SER A 75 -5.59 4.36 11.34
C SER A 75 -5.50 2.96 11.93
N ARG A 76 -6.23 2.67 13.01
CA ARG A 76 -6.31 1.34 13.62
C ARG A 76 -7.04 0.37 12.71
N GLU A 77 -8.19 0.77 12.16
CA GLU A 77 -8.94 -0.03 11.18
C GLU A 77 -8.08 -0.35 9.96
N LEU A 78 -7.38 0.65 9.39
CA LEU A 78 -6.47 0.44 8.27
C LEU A 78 -5.30 -0.47 8.63
N ARG A 79 -4.75 -0.33 9.85
CA ARG A 79 -3.66 -1.19 10.32
C ARG A 79 -4.15 -2.62 10.56
N GLU A 80 -5.35 -2.80 11.06
CA GLU A 80 -5.99 -4.11 11.26
C GLU A 80 -6.36 -4.75 9.92
N LEU A 81 -6.84 -3.97 8.94
CA LEU A 81 -7.01 -4.39 7.56
C LEU A 81 -5.68 -4.75 6.89
N ALA A 82 -4.62 -4.00 7.14
CA ALA A 82 -3.27 -4.29 6.62
C ALA A 82 -2.64 -5.52 7.30
N MET A 83 -2.85 -5.72 8.61
CA MET A 83 -2.38 -6.90 9.33
C MET A 83 -3.21 -8.14 9.00
N SER A 84 -4.50 -7.99 8.69
CA SER A 84 -5.35 -9.06 8.18
C SER A 84 -5.19 -9.29 6.67
N TYR A 85 -4.52 -8.38 5.96
CA TYR A 85 -4.06 -8.59 4.59
C TYR A 85 -2.88 -9.56 4.59
N GLU A 86 -3.17 -10.85 4.77
CA GLU A 86 -2.28 -11.97 4.42
C GLU A 86 -2.16 -12.14 2.89
N GLY A 87 -2.22 -11.05 2.13
CA GLY A 87 -1.99 -11.06 0.70
C GLY A 87 -0.54 -11.45 0.45
N ASN A 88 -0.35 -12.63 -0.12
CA ASN A 88 0.95 -13.24 -0.35
C ASN A 88 1.73 -12.42 -1.39
N TRP A 89 2.39 -11.35 -0.97
CA TRP A 89 3.23 -10.45 -1.78
C TRP A 89 4.17 -11.20 -2.71
N ARG A 90 4.66 -12.37 -2.25
CA ARG A 90 5.42 -13.33 -3.07
C ARG A 90 4.73 -13.65 -4.39
N ASP A 91 3.43 -13.89 -4.39
CA ASP A 91 2.70 -14.31 -5.59
C ASP A 91 2.53 -13.15 -6.58
N ILE A 92 2.39 -11.92 -6.08
CA ILE A 92 2.37 -10.70 -6.91
C ILE A 92 3.73 -10.50 -7.59
N VAL A 93 4.83 -10.62 -6.83
CA VAL A 93 6.18 -10.54 -7.36
C VAL A 93 6.45 -11.65 -8.38
N LEU A 94 6.03 -12.89 -8.07
CA LEU A 94 6.15 -14.03 -8.99
C LEU A 94 5.37 -13.80 -10.29
N PHE A 95 4.15 -13.24 -10.22
CA PHE A 95 3.35 -12.91 -11.38
C PHE A 95 4.02 -11.85 -12.26
N VAL A 96 4.53 -10.78 -11.67
CA VAL A 96 5.28 -9.74 -12.39
C VAL A 96 6.54 -10.33 -13.04
N CYS A 97 7.31 -11.14 -12.31
CA CYS A 97 8.48 -11.83 -12.85
C CYS A 97 8.12 -12.75 -14.03
N ALA A 98 7.01 -13.49 -13.96
CA ALA A 98 6.56 -14.37 -15.03
C ALA A 98 6.18 -13.59 -16.31
N ILE A 99 5.47 -12.47 -16.17
CA ILE A 99 5.13 -11.59 -17.31
C ILE A 99 6.41 -11.01 -17.91
N MET A 100 7.30 -10.46 -17.08
CA MET A 100 8.52 -9.82 -17.53
C MET A 100 9.43 -10.83 -18.25
N PHE A 101 9.51 -12.06 -17.74
CA PHE A 101 10.21 -13.17 -18.39
C PHE A 101 9.60 -13.49 -19.75
N THR A 102 8.27 -13.59 -19.85
CA THR A 102 7.56 -13.88 -21.11
C THR A 102 7.85 -12.81 -22.17
N LEU A 103 7.86 -11.53 -21.78
CA LEU A 103 8.16 -10.42 -22.68
C LEU A 103 9.62 -10.44 -23.16
N VAL A 104 10.58 -10.62 -22.24
CA VAL A 104 12.02 -10.69 -22.59
C VAL A 104 12.29 -11.90 -23.48
N TRP A 105 11.69 -13.05 -23.17
CA TRP A 105 11.85 -14.28 -23.94
C TRP A 105 11.33 -14.16 -25.37
N TRP A 106 10.18 -13.50 -25.56
CA TRP A 106 9.63 -13.25 -26.89
C TRP A 106 10.55 -12.41 -27.79
N HIS A 107 11.43 -11.61 -27.18
CA HIS A 107 12.30 -10.68 -27.89
C HIS A 107 13.76 -11.17 -28.03
N VAL A 108 14.09 -12.38 -27.56
CA VAL A 108 15.43 -12.98 -27.66
C VAL A 108 15.61 -13.69 -29.01
N ASP A 109 16.80 -13.58 -29.62
CA ASP A 109 17.14 -14.32 -30.85
C ASP A 109 17.35 -15.82 -30.57
N HIS A 110 16.49 -16.65 -31.18
CA HIS A 110 16.42 -18.10 -30.94
C HIS A 110 17.47 -18.92 -31.73
N SER A 111 18.39 -18.27 -32.44
CA SER A 111 19.36 -18.90 -33.35
C SER A 111 20.68 -19.31 -32.69
N ARG A 112 20.90 -19.03 -31.40
CA ARG A 112 22.14 -19.38 -30.69
C ARG A 112 22.24 -20.88 -30.37
N SER A 113 23.45 -21.45 -30.45
CA SER A 113 23.71 -22.88 -30.21
C SER A 113 23.32 -23.40 -28.82
N ASN A 114 23.28 -22.54 -27.80
CA ASN A 114 22.90 -22.90 -26.42
C ASN A 114 21.38 -22.84 -26.16
N TRP A 115 20.57 -22.63 -27.21
CA TRP A 115 19.12 -22.44 -27.09
C TRP A 115 18.41 -23.65 -26.47
N LEU A 116 18.83 -24.88 -26.81
CA LEU A 116 18.20 -26.10 -26.32
C LEU A 116 18.41 -26.29 -24.81
N VAL A 117 19.61 -26.00 -24.29
CA VAL A 117 19.90 -26.05 -22.85
C VAL A 117 19.11 -24.98 -22.11
N MET A 118 19.05 -23.76 -22.65
CA MET A 118 18.27 -22.68 -22.06
C MET A 118 16.78 -23.03 -22.04
N PHE A 119 16.25 -23.60 -23.12
CA PHE A 119 14.86 -24.06 -23.21
C PHE A 119 14.50 -25.09 -22.12
N VAL A 120 15.36 -26.09 -21.90
CA VAL A 120 15.15 -27.10 -20.85
C VAL A 120 15.17 -26.48 -19.45
N VAL A 121 16.12 -25.57 -19.19
CA VAL A 121 16.18 -24.83 -17.91
C VAL A 121 14.89 -24.01 -17.70
N MET A 122 14.35 -23.36 -18.73
CA MET A 122 13.11 -22.58 -18.60
C MET A 122 11.87 -23.44 -18.40
N ILE A 123 11.79 -24.63 -18.98
CA ILE A 123 10.72 -25.58 -18.67
C ILE A 123 10.74 -25.92 -17.18
N VAL A 124 11.92 -26.26 -16.64
CA VAL A 124 12.06 -26.58 -15.21
C VAL A 124 11.65 -25.40 -14.34
N LEU A 125 12.10 -24.19 -14.67
CA LEU A 125 11.79 -22.97 -13.91
C LEU A 125 10.29 -22.63 -13.97
N THR A 126 9.65 -22.81 -15.14
CA THR A 126 8.20 -22.62 -15.33
C THR A 126 7.40 -23.63 -14.50
N VAL A 127 7.84 -24.89 -14.45
CA VAL A 127 7.21 -25.91 -13.60
C VAL A 127 7.33 -25.55 -12.12
N ILE A 128 8.50 -25.08 -11.67
CA ILE A 128 8.70 -24.64 -10.28
C ILE A 128 7.76 -23.47 -9.94
N VAL A 129 7.72 -22.44 -10.78
CA VAL A 129 6.82 -21.28 -10.59
C VAL A 129 5.35 -21.73 -10.61
N GLY A 130 4.98 -22.61 -11.55
CA GLY A 130 3.63 -23.16 -11.66
C GLY A 130 3.19 -23.94 -10.40
N ILE A 131 4.10 -24.72 -9.80
CA ILE A 131 3.84 -25.41 -8.53
C ILE A 131 3.64 -24.41 -7.38
N TYR A 132 4.45 -23.36 -7.31
CA TYR A 132 4.31 -22.32 -6.30
C TYR A 132 3.00 -21.53 -6.44
N ALA A 133 2.64 -21.14 -7.66
CA ALA A 133 1.39 -20.46 -7.98
C ALA A 133 0.17 -21.35 -7.66
N ALA A 134 0.22 -22.64 -8.05
CA ALA A 134 -0.84 -23.60 -7.73
C ALA A 134 -1.02 -23.80 -6.23
N ARG A 135 0.07 -23.87 -5.44
CA ARG A 135 -0.01 -23.92 -3.97
C ARG A 135 -0.60 -22.64 -3.38
N GLY A 136 -0.32 -21.48 -3.97
CA GLY A 136 -0.92 -20.20 -3.58
C GLY A 136 -2.44 -20.18 -3.81
N VAL A 137 -2.86 -20.54 -5.03
CA VAL A 137 -4.28 -20.61 -5.43
C VAL A 137 -5.05 -21.64 -4.61
N LEU A 138 -4.49 -22.82 -4.36
CA LEU A 138 -5.13 -23.85 -3.55
C LEU A 138 -5.31 -23.42 -2.08
N ARG A 139 -4.37 -22.66 -1.50
CA ARG A 139 -4.54 -22.11 -0.15
C ARG A 139 -5.60 -21.01 -0.11
N GLY A 140 -5.64 -20.12 -1.10
CA GLY A 140 -6.66 -19.08 -1.22
C GLY A 140 -8.07 -19.65 -1.40
N LEU A 141 -8.20 -20.73 -2.18
CA LEU A 141 -9.45 -21.46 -2.33
C LEU A 141 -9.84 -22.21 -1.04
N ALA A 142 -8.87 -22.83 -0.36
CA ALA A 142 -9.10 -23.52 0.91
C ALA A 142 -9.56 -22.56 2.01
N SER A 143 -8.96 -21.37 2.13
CA SER A 143 -9.39 -20.35 3.11
C SER A 143 -10.77 -19.79 2.78
N PHE A 144 -11.07 -19.53 1.50
CA PHE A 144 -12.38 -19.07 1.05
C PHE A 144 -13.49 -20.13 1.30
N LEU A 145 -13.21 -21.40 1.02
CA LEU A 145 -14.13 -22.52 1.30
C LEU A 145 -14.31 -22.77 2.80
N ALA A 146 -13.26 -22.60 3.61
CA ALA A 146 -13.34 -22.73 5.06
C ALA A 146 -14.20 -21.63 5.69
N ASN A 147 -14.07 -20.38 5.23
CA ASN A 147 -14.92 -19.27 5.70
C ASN A 147 -16.41 -19.48 5.35
N ARG A 148 -16.69 -20.07 4.19
CA ARG A 148 -18.08 -20.35 3.75
C ARG A 148 -18.79 -21.41 4.59
N ARG A 149 -18.05 -22.31 5.26
CA ARG A 149 -18.63 -23.32 6.17
C ARG A 149 -18.97 -22.76 7.56
N ARG A 150 -18.26 -21.73 8.03
CA ARG A 150 -18.54 -21.08 9.32
C ARG A 150 -19.73 -20.11 9.29
N GLY A 151 -20.08 -19.54 8.14
CA GLY A 151 -21.26 -18.66 8.00
C GLY A 151 -22.61 -19.37 7.80
N ARG A 152 -22.69 -20.70 8.01
CA ARG A 152 -23.92 -21.51 7.88
C ARG A 152 -24.31 -22.25 9.17
N GLN A 153 -23.60 -21.99 10.28
CA GLN A 153 -24.01 -22.35 11.64
C GLN A 153 -24.42 -21.07 12.36
#